data_AF-A0A355BZ78-F1
#
_entry.id   AF-A0A355BZ78-F1
#
_cell.length_a   1.000
_cell.length_b   1.000
_cell.length_c   1.000
_cell.angle_alpha   90.00
_cell.angle_beta   90.00
_cell.angle_gamma   90.00
#
_symmetry.space_group_name_H-M   'P 1'
#
loop_
_entity.id
_entity.type
_entity.pdbx_description
1 polymer ?
#
loop_
_entity_poly.entity_id
_entity_poly.type
_entity_poly.pdbx_seq_one_letter_code
_entity_poly.pdbx_strand_id
1 'polypeptide(L)' 'MKTDEVLKEFEDAGALQRGHFILSSGLHSDTYLNKSIV' A
#
# COMPACT_ATOMS: atom_id res chain seq x y z
N MET A 1 -10.71 16.21 -2.44
CA MET A 1 -9.78 15.16 -2.00
C MET A 1 -8.84 14.87 -3.14
N LYS A 2 -7.57 15.22 -3.00
CA LYS A 2 -6.54 14.90 -3.99
C LYS A 2 -6.03 13.49 -3.74
N THR A 3 -5.57 12.81 -4.79
CA THR A 3 -5.02 11.45 -4.69
C THR A 3 -3.91 11.36 -3.63
N ASP A 4 -3.09 12.40 -3.49
CA ASP A 4 -2.06 12.48 -2.44
C ASP A 4 -2.61 12.41 -1.02
N GLU A 5 -3.77 13.03 -0.75
CA GLU A 5 -4.39 13.00 0.58
C GLU A 5 -4.89 11.58 0.91
N VAL A 6 -5.46 10.90 -0.08
CA VAL A 6 -5.92 9.51 0.04
C VAL A 6 -4.74 8.58 0.32
N LEU A 7 -3.64 8.73 -0.41
CA LEU A 7 -2.44 7.92 -0.22
C LEU A 7 -1.83 8.13 1.16
N LYS A 8 -1.80 9.38 1.63
CA LYS A 8 -1.29 9.71 2.97
C LYS A 8 -2.14 9.07 4.07
N GLU A 9 -3.46 9.09 3.95
CA GLU A 9 -4.36 8.41 4.89
C GLU A 9 -4.09 6.90 4.94
N PHE A 10 -3.84 6.27 3.78
CA PHE A 10 -3.48 4.85 3.74
C PHE A 10 -2.09 4.56 4.32
N GLU A 11 -1.13 5.47 4.20
CA GLU A 11 0.17 5.38 4.88
C GLU A 11 0.00 5.50 6.40
N ASP A 12 -0.74 6.52 6.86
CA ASP A 12 -0.97 6.80 8.27
C ASP A 12 -1.77 5.67 8.95
N ALA A 13 -2.70 5.03 8.23
CA ALA A 13 -3.44 3.85 8.68
C ALA A 13 -2.62 2.55 8.67
N GLY A 14 -1.38 2.57 8.17
CA GLY A 14 -0.54 1.37 7.99
C GLY A 14 -1.01 0.44 6.87
N ALA A 15 -1.94 0.89 6.04
CA ALA A 15 -2.48 0.15 4.90
C ALA A 15 -1.54 0.15 3.70
N LEU A 16 -0.74 1.21 3.54
CA LEU A 16 0.30 1.30 2.55
C LEU A 16 1.66 0.97 3.18
N GLN A 17 2.25 -0.15 2.77
CA GLN A 17 3.55 -0.59 3.25
C GLN A 17 4.60 -0.45 2.15
N ARG A 18 5.78 0.05 2.51
CA ARG A 18 6.93 0.20 1.61
C ARG A 18 8.02 -0.79 2.01
N GLY A 19 8.51 -1.57 1.05
CA GLY A 19 9.42 -2.68 1.30
C GLY A 19 9.42 -3.68 0.14
N HIS A 20 10.17 -4.78 0.26
CA HIS A 20 10.31 -5.74 -0.83
C HIS A 20 9.20 -6.81 -0.77
N PHE A 21 8.09 -6.57 -1.48
CA PHE A 21 6.94 -7.48 -1.50
C PHE A 21 6.92 -8.34 -2.76
N ILE A 22 6.60 -9.62 -2.59
CA ILE A 22 6.24 -10.51 -3.70
C ILE A 22 4.72 -10.52 -3.79
N LEU A 23 4.18 -10.00 -4.89
CA LEU A 23 2.75 -10.01 -5.14
C LEU A 23 2.27 -11.43 -5.45
N SER A 24 0.97 -11.67 -5.31
CA SER A 24 0.35 -12.96 -5.68
C SER A 24 0.54 -13.31 -7.17
N SER A 25 0.89 -12.33 -8.01
CA SER A 25 1.29 -12.53 -9.41
C SER A 25 2.73 -13.04 -9.59
N GLY A 26 3.51 -13.15 -8.52
CA GLY A 26 4.93 -13.50 -8.56
C GLY A 26 5.85 -12.34 -8.91
N LEU A 27 5.32 -11.13 -9.08
CA LEU A 27 6.11 -9.93 -9.36
C LEU A 27 6.63 -9.30 -8.06
N HIS A 28 7.83 -8.73 -8.13
CA HIS A 28 8.37 -7.88 -7.07
C HIS A 28 7.74 -6.49 -7.15
N SER A 29 7.35 -5.96 -6.00
CA SER A 29 6.86 -4.60 -5.84
C SER A 29 7.45 -3.99 -4.57
N ASP A 30 7.93 -2.76 -4.68
CA ASP A 30 8.48 -2.00 -3.56
C ASP A 30 7.39 -1.40 -2.65
N THR A 31 6.12 -1.61 -3.02
CA THR A 31 4.96 -1.07 -2.31
C THR A 31 3.81 -2.07 -2.36
N TYR A 32 3.16 -2.24 -1.22
CA TYR A 32 2.01 -3.11 -1.04
C TYR A 32 0.88 -2.36 -0.35
N LEU A 33 -0.29 -2.30 -1.00
CA LEU A 33 -1.51 -1.76 -0.43
C LEU A 33 -2.37 -2.93 0.08
N ASN A 34 -2.48 -3.06 1.40
CA ASN A 34 -3.30 -4.09 2.00
C ASN A 34 -4.75 -3.60 2.18
N LYS A 35 -5.63 -4.09 1.29
CA LYS A 35 -7.07 -3.78 1.31
C LYS A 35 -7.82 -4.42 2.50
N SER A 36 -7.20 -5.33 3.25
CA SER A 36 -7.86 -6.08 4.34
C SER A 36 -7.66 -5.45 5.72
N ILE A 37 -7.10 -4.24 5.81
CA ILE A 37 -6.89 -3.53 7.09
C ILE A 37 -8.18 -2.84 7.60
N VAL A 38 -9.32 -3.06 6.93
CA VAL A 38 -10.66 -2.63 7.35
C VAL A 38 -11.53 -3.83 7.70
#